data_AF-A0A7M1I0N4-F1
#
_entry.id   AF-A0A7M1I0N4-F1
#
_cell.length_a   1.000
_cell.length_b   1.000
_cell.length_c   1.000
_cell.angle_alpha   90.00
_cell.angle_beta   90.00
_cell.angle_gamma   90.00
#
_symmetry.space_group_name_H-M   'P 1'
#
loop_
_entity.id
_entity.type
_entity.pdbx_description
1 polymer ?
#
loop_
_entity_poly.entity_id
_entity_poly.type
_entity_poly.pdbx_seq_one_letter_code
_entity_poly.pdbx_strand_id
1 'polypeptide(L)'
;MGTQRQTEWAKKFVKRHHLFIRRDHIDEFRLLNPNIRDDERVAMEIREGAFWPLRTHQFRRSLAVHLRRLDLISTNDLIRQFKHLIRGMTEWYMSGALNASHFSRAIPQAFAAEIERVDTELSASRAVSYQHEGLLYGEGGKLLMSQRGGHLHQMTFPTLKKAMSMAKRGGQKLVSLGNGFYCMNGHDCEFKAVVQSASCNPGCENMLAGADSVPVWKRRMAHYDNLLEIAVRNNAPQADRDFLMLERDFYADAVRFFEKDE
;
A
#
# COMPACT_ATOMS: atom_id res chain seq x y z
N MET A 1 31.46 -4.51 17.86
CA MET A 1 30.91 -3.39 18.63
C MET A 1 29.69 -2.81 17.90
N GLY A 2 28.58 -3.55 17.91
CA GLY A 2 27.33 -3.15 17.28
C GLY A 2 26.25 -4.12 17.76
N THR A 3 25.17 -3.58 18.36
CA THR A 3 23.86 -4.22 18.70
C THR A 3 23.19 -3.69 19.99
N GLN A 4 23.78 -2.77 20.75
CA GLN A 4 23.13 -2.26 21.98
C GLN A 4 21.99 -1.27 21.74
N ARG A 5 22.04 -0.44 20.68
CA ARG A 5 20.99 0.57 20.42
C ARG A 5 19.67 -0.01 19.89
N GLN A 6 19.70 -1.14 19.18
CA GLN A 6 18.49 -1.74 18.60
C GLN A 6 17.62 -2.51 19.63
N THR A 7 18.11 -2.75 20.84
CA THR A 7 17.38 -3.50 21.88
C THR A 7 16.72 -2.62 22.95
N GLU A 8 17.25 -1.43 23.22
CA GLU A 8 16.74 -0.59 24.32
C GLU A 8 15.36 0.01 24.07
N TRP A 9 15.06 0.42 22.83
CA TRP A 9 13.72 0.90 22.49
C TRP A 9 12.68 -0.21 22.66
N ALA A 10 13.01 -1.44 22.26
CA ALA A 10 12.12 -2.59 22.33
C ALA A 10 11.82 -2.97 23.79
N LYS A 11 12.84 -2.98 24.65
CA LYS A 11 12.67 -3.17 26.11
C LYS A 11 11.79 -2.09 26.72
N LYS A 12 12.02 -0.80 26.38
CA LYS A 12 11.21 0.32 26.87
C LYS A 12 9.77 0.22 26.40
N PHE A 13 9.55 -0.14 25.14
CA PHE A 13 8.23 -0.33 24.55
C PHE A 13 7.45 -1.44 25.26
N VAL A 14 8.05 -2.62 25.40
CA VAL A 14 7.45 -3.78 26.06
C VAL A 14 7.07 -3.48 27.51
N LYS A 15 7.94 -2.78 28.25
CA LYS A 15 7.66 -2.36 29.63
C LYS A 15 6.54 -1.32 29.71
N ARG A 16 6.58 -0.29 28.86
CA ARG A 16 5.57 0.78 28.81
C ARG A 16 4.17 0.25 28.51
N HIS A 17 4.08 -0.74 27.63
CA HIS A 17 2.81 -1.32 27.20
C HIS A 17 2.44 -2.60 27.95
N HIS A 18 3.17 -2.95 29.01
CA HIS A 18 2.88 -4.12 29.85
C HIS A 18 2.72 -5.42 29.04
N LEU A 19 3.61 -5.64 28.05
CA LEU A 19 3.56 -6.80 27.17
C LEU A 19 4.19 -8.01 27.86
N PHE A 20 3.40 -8.67 28.70
CA PHE A 20 3.77 -9.89 29.41
C PHE A 20 3.43 -11.14 28.59
N ILE A 21 4.31 -12.14 28.69
CA ILE A 21 4.08 -13.47 28.16
C ILE A 21 3.05 -14.18 29.04
N ARG A 22 1.99 -14.64 28.39
CA ARG A 22 0.98 -15.52 28.99
C ARG A 22 1.14 -16.93 28.44
N ARG A 23 0.51 -17.90 29.10
CA ARG A 23 0.51 -19.30 28.66
C ARG A 23 0.06 -19.50 27.21
N ASP A 24 -1.00 -18.81 26.78
CA ASP A 24 -1.51 -18.86 25.40
C ASP A 24 -0.47 -18.40 24.36
N HIS A 25 0.40 -17.44 24.71
CA HIS A 25 1.48 -16.99 23.83
C HIS A 25 2.56 -18.05 23.67
N ILE A 26 2.86 -18.78 24.75
CA ILE A 26 3.86 -19.86 24.73
C ILE A 26 3.36 -20.99 23.84
N ASP A 27 2.08 -21.38 23.99
CA ASP A 27 1.45 -22.42 23.19
C ASP A 27 1.48 -22.06 21.69
N GLU A 28 1.09 -20.82 21.32
CA GLU A 28 1.18 -20.36 19.94
C GLU A 28 2.63 -20.28 19.43
N PHE A 29 3.56 -19.80 20.27
CA PHE A 29 4.97 -19.74 19.92
C PHE A 29 5.53 -21.13 19.59
N ARG A 30 5.20 -22.15 20.39
CA ARG A 30 5.62 -23.54 20.15
C ARG A 30 5.03 -24.11 18.87
N LEU A 31 3.74 -23.85 18.63
CA LEU A 31 3.07 -24.27 17.40
C LEU A 31 3.69 -23.67 16.13
N LEU A 32 4.08 -22.39 16.21
CA LEU A 32 4.72 -21.66 15.10
C LEU A 32 6.18 -22.02 14.86
N ASN A 33 6.87 -22.54 15.87
CA ASN A 33 8.30 -22.78 15.81
C ASN A 33 8.61 -24.25 16.18
N PRO A 34 8.10 -25.23 15.42
CA PRO A 34 8.30 -26.66 15.73
C PRO A 34 9.77 -27.09 15.59
N ASN A 35 10.58 -26.33 14.85
CA ASN A 35 11.98 -26.65 14.55
C ASN A 35 12.98 -25.97 15.50
N ILE A 36 12.56 -25.55 16.69
CA ILE A 36 13.47 -25.00 17.71
C ILE A 36 14.47 -26.08 18.12
N ARG A 37 15.76 -25.78 17.96
CA ARG A 37 16.85 -26.70 18.33
C ARG A 37 17.34 -26.52 19.77
N ASP A 38 17.21 -25.33 20.32
CA ASP A 38 17.75 -24.93 21.62
C ASP A 38 16.60 -24.54 22.54
N ASP A 39 16.03 -25.57 23.19
CA ASP A 39 14.84 -25.44 24.03
C ASP A 39 15.13 -24.70 25.33
N GLU A 40 16.29 -24.97 25.92
CA GLU A 40 16.72 -24.40 27.20
C GLU A 40 16.86 -22.87 27.09
N ARG A 41 17.52 -22.37 26.04
CA ARG A 41 17.63 -20.93 25.82
C ARG A 41 16.27 -20.27 25.59
N VAL A 42 15.39 -20.94 24.85
CA VAL A 42 14.04 -20.44 24.60
C VAL A 42 13.24 -20.39 25.90
N ALA A 43 13.30 -21.41 26.75
CA ALA A 43 12.61 -21.43 28.04
C ALA A 43 13.15 -20.34 29.01
N MET A 44 14.43 -19.97 28.90
CA MET A 44 14.98 -18.85 29.68
C MET A 44 14.42 -17.50 29.24
N GLU A 45 14.23 -17.27 27.93
CA GLU A 45 13.76 -15.98 27.40
C GLU A 45 12.23 -15.87 27.31
N ILE A 46 11.55 -16.96 26.96
CA ILE A 46 10.11 -17.02 26.69
C ILE A 46 9.46 -17.86 27.79
N ARG A 47 9.10 -17.20 28.88
CA ARG A 47 8.46 -17.81 30.05
C ARG A 47 7.32 -16.94 30.56
N GLU A 48 6.32 -17.59 31.15
CA GLU A 48 5.12 -16.92 31.64
C GLU A 48 5.48 -15.84 32.68
N GLY A 49 4.80 -14.70 32.60
CA GLY A 49 5.03 -13.53 33.45
C GLY A 49 6.26 -12.69 33.09
N ALA A 50 7.16 -13.17 32.21
CA ALA A 50 8.25 -12.36 31.70
C ALA A 50 7.78 -11.37 30.63
N PHE A 51 8.56 -10.30 30.43
CA PHE A 51 8.36 -9.37 29.33
C PHE A 51 8.71 -10.02 27.99
N TRP A 52 7.90 -9.78 26.95
CA TRP A 52 8.16 -10.32 25.62
C TRP A 52 9.54 -9.89 25.08
N PRO A 53 10.44 -10.81 24.66
CA PRO A 53 11.77 -10.47 24.17
C PRO A 53 11.70 -9.94 22.73
N LEU A 54 11.19 -8.71 22.57
CA LEU A 54 10.91 -8.08 21.27
C LEU A 54 12.20 -7.79 20.48
N ARG A 55 12.24 -8.25 19.22
CA ARG A 55 13.37 -8.09 18.29
C ARG A 55 12.89 -7.67 16.90
N THR A 56 13.72 -6.94 16.15
CA THR A 56 13.37 -6.38 14.82
C THR A 56 12.94 -7.43 13.80
N HIS A 57 13.62 -8.59 13.73
CA HIS A 57 13.27 -9.67 12.80
C HIS A 57 11.93 -10.35 13.11
N GLN A 58 11.41 -10.23 14.34
CA GLN A 58 10.12 -10.81 14.70
C GLN A 58 8.99 -10.16 13.90
N PHE A 59 9.02 -8.85 13.66
CA PHE A 59 7.99 -8.17 12.85
C PHE A 59 7.88 -8.74 11.43
N ARG A 60 9.03 -8.98 10.80
CA ARG A 60 9.08 -9.55 9.45
C ARG A 60 8.56 -10.99 9.43
N ARG A 61 8.85 -11.77 10.48
CA ARG A 61 8.31 -13.13 10.64
C ARG A 61 6.82 -13.14 10.93
N SER A 62 6.33 -12.28 11.83
CA SER A 62 4.89 -12.12 12.09
C SER A 62 4.14 -11.80 10.79
N LEU A 63 4.65 -10.85 10.00
CA LEU A 63 4.05 -10.52 8.72
C LEU A 63 4.00 -11.71 7.75
N ALA A 64 5.11 -12.44 7.61
CA ALA A 64 5.18 -13.63 6.75
C ALA A 64 4.19 -14.72 7.17
N VAL A 65 4.14 -15.01 8.48
CA VAL A 65 3.27 -16.03 9.07
C VAL A 65 1.80 -15.68 8.90
N HIS A 66 1.39 -14.46 9.23
CA HIS A 66 -0.01 -14.05 9.14
C HIS A 66 -0.50 -13.96 7.69
N LEU A 67 0.31 -13.41 6.79
CA LEU A 67 -0.04 -13.36 5.37
C LEU A 67 -0.17 -14.76 4.76
N ARG A 68 0.69 -15.70 5.15
CA ARG A 68 0.60 -17.09 4.70
C ARG A 68 -0.60 -17.83 5.32
N ARG A 69 -0.86 -17.64 6.61
CA ARG A 69 -2.02 -18.22 7.33
C ARG A 69 -3.35 -17.78 6.72
N LEU A 70 -3.44 -16.51 6.32
CA LEU A 70 -4.63 -15.92 5.73
C LEU A 70 -4.73 -16.12 4.21
N ASP A 71 -3.76 -16.81 3.59
CA ASP A 71 -3.69 -17.06 2.15
C ASP A 71 -3.88 -15.80 1.27
N LEU A 72 -3.44 -14.64 1.77
CA LEU A 72 -3.66 -13.34 1.11
C LEU A 72 -2.64 -13.02 0.02
N ILE A 73 -1.54 -13.77 -0.03
CA ILE A 73 -0.38 -13.45 -0.86
C ILE A 73 0.33 -14.74 -1.29
N SER A 74 0.90 -14.74 -2.50
CA SER A 74 1.71 -15.87 -2.94
C SER A 74 3.10 -15.86 -2.28
N THR A 75 3.79 -17.00 -2.32
CA THR A 75 5.19 -17.07 -1.85
C THR A 75 6.10 -16.16 -2.69
N ASN A 76 5.82 -15.99 -3.99
CA ASN A 76 6.60 -15.14 -4.88
C ASN A 76 6.47 -13.66 -4.53
N ASP A 77 5.27 -13.22 -4.18
CA ASP A 77 5.03 -11.85 -3.75
C ASP A 77 5.72 -11.57 -2.41
N LEU A 78 5.75 -12.53 -1.47
CA LEU A 78 6.54 -12.40 -0.24
C LEU A 78 8.04 -12.34 -0.51
N ILE A 79 8.57 -13.14 -1.45
CA ILE A 79 9.98 -13.06 -1.87
C ILE A 79 10.29 -11.64 -2.36
N ARG A 80 9.45 -11.08 -3.22
CA ARG A 80 9.60 -9.71 -3.76
C ARG A 80 9.49 -8.66 -2.66
N GLN A 81 8.44 -8.73 -1.83
CA GLN A 81 8.18 -7.77 -0.76
C GLN A 81 9.31 -7.75 0.28
N PHE A 82 9.88 -8.91 0.57
CA PHE A 82 11.00 -9.04 1.49
C PHE A 82 12.35 -8.84 0.81
N LYS A 83 12.43 -8.81 -0.52
CA LYS A 83 13.72 -8.79 -1.25
C LYS A 83 14.59 -9.99 -0.84
N HIS A 84 13.99 -11.15 -0.64
CA HIS A 84 14.73 -12.37 -0.34
C HIS A 84 15.43 -12.88 -1.59
N LEU A 85 16.71 -13.25 -1.46
CA LEU A 85 17.52 -13.73 -2.58
C LEU A 85 17.16 -15.15 -2.99
N ILE A 86 16.72 -15.98 -2.03
CA ILE A 86 16.38 -17.37 -2.24
C ILE A 86 15.05 -17.71 -1.59
N ARG A 87 14.29 -18.62 -2.21
CA ARG A 87 12.98 -19.08 -1.72
C ARG A 87 13.03 -19.64 -0.29
N GLY A 88 14.09 -20.37 0.03
CA GLY A 88 14.29 -20.98 1.36
C GLY A 88 14.29 -19.97 2.51
N MET A 89 14.70 -18.72 2.27
CA MET A 89 14.57 -17.66 3.28
C MET A 89 13.09 -17.40 3.59
N THR A 90 12.27 -17.18 2.57
CA THR A 90 10.82 -16.95 2.76
C THR A 90 10.15 -18.15 3.41
N GLU A 91 10.51 -19.37 3.01
CA GLU A 91 9.99 -20.60 3.60
C GLU A 91 10.32 -20.69 5.10
N TRP A 92 11.55 -20.32 5.49
CA TRP A 92 11.91 -20.21 6.90
C TRP A 92 11.06 -19.17 7.64
N TYR A 93 10.89 -17.98 7.07
CA TYR A 93 10.07 -16.92 7.65
C TYR A 93 8.58 -17.29 7.75
N MET A 94 8.06 -18.15 6.86
CA MET A 94 6.68 -18.64 6.90
C MET A 94 6.52 -19.96 7.68
N SER A 95 7.63 -20.53 8.18
CA SER A 95 7.60 -21.85 8.85
C SER A 95 6.61 -21.84 10.02
N GLY A 96 5.85 -22.94 10.15
CA GLY A 96 4.81 -23.10 11.16
C GLY A 96 3.48 -22.38 10.87
N ALA A 97 3.40 -21.56 9.82
CA ALA A 97 2.16 -20.83 9.47
C ALA A 97 0.98 -21.79 9.23
N LEU A 98 1.18 -22.86 8.45
CA LEU A 98 0.14 -23.85 8.15
C LEU A 98 -0.20 -24.72 9.37
N ASN A 99 0.78 -25.06 10.21
CA ASN A 99 0.52 -25.86 11.41
C ASN A 99 -0.34 -25.11 12.42
N ALA A 100 -0.25 -23.78 12.40
CA ALA A 100 -1.08 -22.90 13.20
C ALA A 100 -2.31 -22.36 12.47
N SER A 101 -2.66 -22.92 11.30
CA SER A 101 -3.90 -22.59 10.60
C SER A 101 -5.09 -23.36 11.20
N HIS A 102 -5.25 -23.29 12.53
CA HIS A 102 -6.51 -23.68 13.19
C HIS A 102 -7.70 -22.83 12.71
N PHE A 103 -7.42 -21.71 12.04
CA PHE A 103 -8.40 -20.92 11.32
C PHE A 103 -8.92 -21.72 10.12
N SER A 104 -10.21 -22.06 10.15
CA SER A 104 -10.89 -22.66 9.01
C SER A 104 -10.69 -21.82 7.75
N ARG A 105 -10.74 -22.43 6.55
CA ARG A 105 -10.69 -21.70 5.26
C ARG A 105 -11.67 -20.52 5.17
N ALA A 106 -12.72 -20.52 6.00
CA ALA A 106 -13.70 -19.44 6.07
C ALA A 106 -13.11 -18.10 6.54
N ILE A 107 -12.08 -18.09 7.39
CA ILE A 107 -11.50 -16.83 7.91
C ILE A 107 -10.68 -16.09 6.85
N PRO A 108 -9.74 -16.74 6.14
CA PRO A 108 -9.11 -16.18 4.94
C PRO A 108 -10.12 -15.58 3.95
N GLN A 109 -11.19 -16.32 3.65
CA GLN A 109 -12.22 -15.90 2.69
C GLN A 109 -13.02 -14.70 3.19
N ALA A 110 -13.47 -14.72 4.45
CA ALA A 110 -14.20 -13.60 5.05
C ALA A 110 -13.33 -12.34 5.12
N PHE A 111 -12.05 -12.49 5.45
CA PHE A 111 -11.12 -11.37 5.50
C PHE A 111 -10.81 -10.79 4.11
N ALA A 112 -10.60 -11.65 3.10
CA ALA A 112 -10.43 -11.21 1.71
C ALA A 112 -11.68 -10.47 1.19
N ALA A 113 -12.87 -11.00 1.48
CA ALA A 113 -14.13 -10.34 1.13
C ALA A 113 -14.29 -8.99 1.83
N GLU A 114 -13.86 -8.88 3.09
CA GLU A 114 -13.90 -7.62 3.83
C GLU A 114 -12.90 -6.59 3.29
N ILE A 115 -11.69 -7.01 2.91
CA ILE A 115 -10.72 -6.14 2.24
C ILE A 115 -11.31 -5.59 0.93
N GLU A 116 -11.89 -6.46 0.10
CA GLU A 116 -12.50 -6.06 -1.17
C GLU A 116 -13.69 -5.11 -0.94
N ARG A 117 -14.49 -5.37 0.10
CA ARG A 117 -15.61 -4.51 0.50
C ARG A 117 -15.13 -3.11 0.89
N VAL A 118 -14.12 -3.03 1.76
CA VAL A 118 -13.55 -1.77 2.24
C VAL A 118 -12.87 -1.01 1.11
N ASP A 119 -12.12 -1.68 0.24
CA ASP A 119 -11.49 -1.07 -0.94
C ASP A 119 -12.55 -0.48 -1.90
N THR A 120 -13.62 -1.24 -2.15
CA THR A 120 -14.75 -0.77 -2.97
C THR A 120 -15.45 0.43 -2.33
N GLU A 121 -15.66 0.40 -1.02
CA GLU A 121 -16.28 1.50 -0.28
C GLU A 121 -15.42 2.77 -0.29
N LEU A 122 -14.11 2.63 -0.08
CA LEU A 122 -13.16 3.75 -0.13
C LEU A 122 -13.10 4.37 -1.54
N SER A 123 -13.00 3.52 -2.57
CA SER A 123 -13.03 3.92 -3.98
C SER A 123 -14.33 4.68 -4.31
N ALA A 124 -15.48 4.12 -3.94
CA ALA A 124 -16.78 4.72 -4.20
C ALA A 124 -16.99 6.03 -3.44
N SER A 125 -16.58 6.09 -2.17
CA SER A 125 -16.66 7.30 -1.34
C SER A 125 -15.83 8.43 -1.95
N ARG A 126 -14.60 8.14 -2.38
CA ARG A 126 -13.74 9.10 -3.06
C ARG A 126 -14.34 9.56 -4.39
N ALA A 127 -14.90 8.64 -5.18
CA ALA A 127 -15.53 8.95 -6.46
C ALA A 127 -16.73 9.90 -6.31
N VAL A 128 -17.57 9.67 -5.28
CA VAL A 128 -18.70 10.55 -4.96
C VAL A 128 -18.22 11.90 -4.47
N SER A 129 -17.20 11.95 -3.61
CA SER A 129 -16.61 13.23 -3.17
C SER A 129 -16.12 14.05 -4.35
N TYR A 130 -15.34 13.46 -5.27
CA TYR A 130 -14.90 14.14 -6.49
C TYR A 130 -16.05 14.45 -7.46
N GLN A 131 -17.13 13.68 -7.51
CA GLN A 131 -18.30 14.06 -8.32
C GLN A 131 -18.89 15.40 -7.89
N HIS A 132 -19.00 15.65 -6.58
CA HIS A 132 -19.76 16.77 -6.05
C HIS A 132 -18.92 17.98 -5.66
N GLU A 133 -17.65 17.78 -5.32
CA GLU A 133 -16.85 18.80 -4.64
C GLU A 133 -15.45 18.97 -5.23
N GLY A 134 -14.88 20.15 -4.98
CA GLY A 134 -13.48 20.46 -5.26
C GLY A 134 -13.16 20.70 -6.73
N LEU A 135 -12.13 21.50 -6.99
CA LEU A 135 -11.56 21.61 -8.32
C LEU A 135 -10.84 20.31 -8.69
N LEU A 136 -11.01 19.83 -9.92
CA LEU A 136 -10.39 18.58 -10.39
C LEU A 136 -9.54 18.82 -11.64
N TYR A 137 -8.33 18.25 -11.61
CA TYR A 137 -7.42 18.19 -12.75
C TYR A 137 -7.78 17.02 -13.69
N GLY A 138 -7.37 17.13 -14.96
CA GLY A 138 -7.51 16.08 -15.99
C GLY A 138 -8.86 16.11 -16.71
N GLU A 139 -8.95 15.43 -17.87
CA GLU A 139 -10.20 15.36 -18.65
C GLU A 139 -11.31 14.63 -17.89
N GLY A 140 -10.98 13.61 -17.11
CA GLY A 140 -11.95 12.98 -16.21
C GLY A 140 -12.45 13.92 -15.12
N GLY A 141 -11.59 14.80 -14.62
CA GLY A 141 -11.96 15.85 -13.67
C GLY A 141 -12.96 16.84 -14.26
N LYS A 142 -12.67 17.32 -15.48
CA LYS A 142 -13.56 18.19 -16.25
C LYS A 142 -14.91 17.54 -16.53
N LEU A 143 -14.92 16.24 -16.87
CA LEU A 143 -16.14 15.48 -17.07
C LEU A 143 -17.00 15.49 -15.80
N LEU A 144 -16.44 15.09 -14.65
CA LEU A 144 -17.18 15.08 -13.38
C LEU A 144 -17.68 16.47 -12.99
N MET A 145 -16.85 17.50 -13.18
CA MET A 145 -17.22 18.89 -12.92
C MET A 145 -18.36 19.39 -13.81
N SER A 146 -18.36 19.05 -15.11
CA SER A 146 -19.42 19.48 -16.05
C SER A 146 -20.79 18.87 -15.75
N GLN A 147 -20.83 17.74 -15.03
CA GLN A 147 -22.06 17.10 -14.57
C GLN A 147 -22.61 17.74 -13.28
N ARG A 148 -21.83 18.59 -12.59
CA ARG A 148 -22.27 19.27 -11.36
C ARG A 148 -23.32 20.32 -11.74
N GLY A 149 -24.51 20.20 -11.17
CA GLY A 149 -25.67 21.02 -11.52
C GLY A 149 -26.65 20.36 -12.50
N GLY A 150 -26.26 19.23 -13.10
CA GLY A 150 -27.18 18.37 -13.85
C GLY A 150 -28.07 17.51 -12.94
N HIS A 151 -29.00 16.78 -13.54
CA HIS A 151 -29.81 15.80 -12.81
C HIS A 151 -28.95 14.59 -12.39
N LEU A 152 -29.33 13.92 -11.28
CA LEU A 152 -28.61 12.74 -10.76
C LEU A 152 -28.38 11.61 -11.79
N HIS A 153 -29.23 11.50 -12.82
CA HIS A 153 -29.07 10.49 -13.86
C HIS A 153 -27.91 10.79 -14.83
N GLN A 154 -27.48 12.04 -14.94
CA GLN A 154 -26.39 12.50 -15.81
C GLN A 154 -25.02 12.37 -15.14
N MET A 155 -25.00 12.27 -13.81
CA MET A 155 -23.77 12.09 -13.03
C MET A 155 -23.22 10.67 -13.15
N THR A 156 -21.89 10.58 -13.26
CA THR A 156 -21.13 9.32 -13.25
C THR A 156 -21.24 8.64 -11.88
N PHE A 157 -20.89 9.36 -10.80
CA PHE A 157 -20.90 8.87 -9.42
C PHE A 157 -21.84 9.68 -8.50
N PRO A 158 -23.17 9.68 -8.75
CA PRO A 158 -24.12 10.52 -8.00
C PRO A 158 -24.24 10.13 -6.53
N THR A 159 -24.16 8.83 -6.21
CA THR A 159 -24.36 8.31 -4.85
C THR A 159 -23.40 7.16 -4.57
N LEU A 160 -23.11 6.95 -3.29
CA LEU A 160 -22.26 5.83 -2.82
C LEU A 160 -22.81 4.49 -3.30
N LYS A 161 -24.13 4.29 -3.21
CA LYS A 161 -24.79 3.05 -3.65
C LYS A 161 -24.57 2.78 -5.14
N LYS A 162 -24.68 3.79 -6.01
CA LYS A 162 -24.46 3.63 -7.45
C LYS A 162 -22.98 3.39 -7.74
N ALA A 163 -22.07 4.14 -7.12
CA ALA A 163 -20.62 3.98 -7.29
C ALA A 163 -20.14 2.58 -6.85
N MET A 164 -20.59 2.08 -5.69
CA MET A 164 -20.29 0.71 -5.24
C MET A 164 -20.86 -0.34 -6.19
N SER A 165 -22.08 -0.13 -6.71
CA SER A 165 -22.70 -1.05 -7.67
C SER A 165 -21.97 -1.07 -9.02
N MET A 166 -21.42 0.07 -9.46
CA MET A 166 -20.61 0.15 -10.68
C MET A 166 -19.28 -0.58 -10.51
N ALA A 167 -18.58 -0.32 -9.40
CA ALA A 167 -17.32 -0.99 -9.08
C ALA A 167 -17.46 -2.52 -9.01
N LYS A 168 -18.54 -3.04 -8.39
CA LYS A 168 -18.79 -4.49 -8.30
C LYS A 168 -19.10 -5.17 -9.62
N ARG A 169 -19.66 -4.46 -10.60
CA ARG A 169 -20.03 -5.00 -11.91
C ARG A 169 -18.87 -5.03 -12.91
N GLY A 170 -17.65 -4.69 -12.47
CA GLY A 170 -16.50 -4.51 -13.36
C GLY A 170 -16.61 -3.27 -14.26
N GLY A 171 -17.51 -2.33 -13.93
CA GLY A 171 -17.61 -1.05 -14.62
C GLY A 171 -16.62 -0.02 -14.07
N GLN A 172 -16.93 1.27 -14.26
CA GLN A 172 -16.09 2.36 -13.77
C GLN A 172 -15.91 2.30 -12.25
N LYS A 173 -14.66 2.07 -11.82
CA LYS A 173 -14.18 2.08 -10.44
C LYS A 173 -13.08 3.12 -10.36
N LEU A 174 -13.17 4.05 -9.39
CA LEU A 174 -12.10 5.02 -9.17
C LEU A 174 -10.91 4.34 -8.50
N VAL A 175 -9.81 4.17 -9.21
CA VAL A 175 -8.60 3.51 -8.71
C VAL A 175 -7.49 4.53 -8.52
N SER A 176 -6.80 4.47 -7.37
CA SER A 176 -5.61 5.29 -7.16
C SER A 176 -4.44 4.74 -7.96
N LEU A 177 -3.72 5.63 -8.64
CA LEU A 177 -2.49 5.30 -9.38
C LEU A 177 -1.23 5.37 -8.49
N GLY A 178 -1.39 5.67 -7.18
CA GLY A 178 -0.29 5.70 -6.21
C GLY A 178 0.63 6.92 -6.27
N ASN A 179 0.36 7.85 -7.19
CA ASN A 179 1.14 9.06 -7.45
C ASN A 179 0.33 10.36 -7.26
N GLY A 180 -0.83 10.26 -6.61
CA GLY A 180 -1.78 11.38 -6.44
C GLY A 180 -2.81 11.50 -7.58
N PHE A 181 -2.69 10.70 -8.63
CA PHE A 181 -3.70 10.62 -9.67
C PHE A 181 -4.64 9.43 -9.47
N TYR A 182 -5.82 9.52 -10.08
CA TYR A 182 -6.85 8.49 -10.08
C TYR A 182 -7.35 8.22 -11.49
N CYS A 183 -7.83 6.99 -11.72
CA CYS A 183 -8.41 6.55 -12.97
C CYS A 183 -9.85 6.06 -12.74
N MET A 184 -10.80 6.51 -13.55
CA MET A 184 -12.21 6.05 -13.51
C MET A 184 -12.43 4.71 -14.22
N ASN A 185 -11.51 4.28 -15.09
CA ASN A 185 -11.66 3.05 -15.88
C ASN A 185 -11.29 1.77 -15.10
N GLY A 186 -11.06 1.87 -13.79
CA GLY A 186 -10.67 0.73 -12.98
C GLY A 186 -9.33 0.13 -13.41
N HIS A 187 -9.37 -1.17 -13.74
CA HIS A 187 -8.19 -1.95 -14.16
C HIS A 187 -8.14 -2.20 -15.66
N ASP A 188 -9.13 -1.71 -16.41
CA ASP A 188 -9.26 -1.94 -17.86
C ASP A 188 -8.54 -0.86 -18.67
N CYS A 189 -7.29 -0.57 -18.31
CA CYS A 189 -6.45 0.39 -19.00
C CYS A 189 -5.34 -0.35 -19.77
N GLU A 190 -5.17 0.03 -21.04
CA GLU A 190 -4.06 -0.47 -21.87
C GLU A 190 -2.70 -0.01 -21.33
N PHE A 191 -2.65 1.18 -20.72
CA PHE A 191 -1.47 1.69 -20.03
C PHE A 191 -1.33 1.04 -18.65
N LYS A 192 -0.49 0.01 -18.58
CA LYS A 192 -0.19 -0.76 -17.34
C LYS A 192 1.10 -0.32 -16.64
N ALA A 193 1.66 0.83 -17.01
CA ALA A 193 2.95 1.27 -16.48
C ALA A 193 2.80 1.71 -15.01
N VAL A 194 3.20 0.83 -14.08
CA VAL A 194 3.28 1.12 -12.64
C VAL A 194 4.51 1.96 -12.29
N VAL A 195 5.54 1.92 -13.15
CA VAL A 195 6.87 2.47 -12.86
C VAL A 195 6.98 3.95 -13.20
N GLN A 196 6.30 4.40 -14.25
CA GLN A 196 6.40 5.76 -14.76
C GLN A 196 5.03 6.42 -14.73
N SER A 197 4.92 7.52 -13.99
CA SER A 197 3.66 8.24 -13.82
C SER A 197 3.26 8.99 -15.07
N ALA A 198 4.25 9.54 -15.78
CA ALA A 198 4.07 10.24 -17.05
C ALA A 198 3.63 9.32 -18.20
N SER A 199 3.55 8.01 -18.00
CA SER A 199 2.91 7.10 -18.96
C SER A 199 1.39 7.29 -19.03
N CYS A 200 0.78 7.85 -17.99
CA CYS A 200 -0.62 8.26 -18.06
C CYS A 200 -0.74 9.56 -18.85
N ASN A 201 -1.65 9.61 -19.82
CA ASN A 201 -1.93 10.82 -20.58
C ASN A 201 -2.87 11.75 -19.80
N PRO A 202 -2.50 13.00 -19.46
CA PRO A 202 -3.41 13.97 -18.85
C PRO A 202 -4.69 14.24 -19.67
N GLY A 203 -4.63 14.04 -20.98
CA GLY A 203 -5.77 14.10 -21.91
C GLY A 203 -6.68 12.87 -21.88
N CYS A 204 -6.41 11.87 -21.04
CA CYS A 204 -7.28 10.71 -20.91
C CYS A 204 -8.59 11.07 -20.18
N GLU A 205 -9.72 10.74 -20.80
CA GLU A 205 -11.08 10.97 -20.28
C GLU A 205 -11.34 10.34 -18.90
N ASN A 206 -10.52 9.37 -18.49
CA ASN A 206 -10.66 8.65 -17.24
C ASN A 206 -9.72 9.17 -16.14
N MET A 207 -8.73 10.01 -16.48
CA MET A 207 -7.74 10.50 -15.55
C MET A 207 -8.25 11.72 -14.80
N LEU A 208 -8.11 11.72 -13.48
CA LEU A 208 -8.39 12.88 -12.66
C LEU A 208 -7.52 12.96 -11.40
N ALA A 209 -7.52 14.13 -10.77
CA ALA A 209 -7.00 14.33 -9.42
C ALA A 209 -7.64 15.54 -8.75
N GLY A 210 -7.72 15.51 -7.42
CA GLY A 210 -8.14 16.65 -6.61
C GLY A 210 -6.96 17.43 -6.02
N ALA A 211 -7.25 18.61 -5.47
CA ALA A 211 -6.27 19.48 -4.80
C ALA A 211 -5.56 18.80 -3.61
N ASP A 212 -6.18 17.78 -3.01
CA ASP A 212 -5.58 16.96 -1.94
C ASP A 212 -4.29 16.23 -2.36
N SER A 213 -4.04 16.15 -3.67
CA SER A 213 -2.86 15.50 -4.24
C SER A 213 -1.67 16.45 -4.45
N VAL A 214 -1.87 17.77 -4.38
CA VAL A 214 -0.81 18.78 -4.55
C VAL A 214 0.40 18.56 -3.63
N PRO A 215 0.24 18.23 -2.32
CA PRO A 215 1.39 17.96 -1.45
C PRO A 215 2.19 16.71 -1.84
N VAL A 216 1.56 15.73 -2.50
CA VAL A 216 2.26 14.55 -3.03
C VAL A 216 3.11 14.96 -4.23
N TRP A 217 2.55 15.76 -5.14
CA TRP A 217 3.25 16.23 -6.34
C TRP A 217 4.43 17.14 -6.02
N LYS A 218 4.27 18.11 -5.11
CA LYS A 218 5.38 18.98 -4.68
C LYS A 218 6.56 18.16 -4.11
N ARG A 219 6.28 17.12 -3.31
CA ARG A 219 7.31 16.21 -2.79
C ARG A 219 7.96 15.37 -3.89
N ARG A 220 7.18 14.89 -4.86
CA ARG A 220 7.70 14.11 -5.99
C ARG A 220 8.55 14.97 -6.93
N MET A 221 8.12 16.19 -7.25
CA MET A 221 8.90 17.16 -8.02
C MET A 221 10.27 17.39 -7.38
N ALA A 222 10.31 17.75 -6.10
CA ALA A 222 11.57 17.96 -5.37
C ALA A 222 12.46 16.70 -5.37
N HIS A 223 11.86 15.50 -5.32
CA HIS A 223 12.60 14.25 -5.44
C HIS A 223 13.24 14.09 -6.83
N TYR A 224 12.49 14.31 -7.91
CA TYR A 224 12.99 14.22 -9.28
C TYR A 224 14.00 15.32 -9.63
N ASP A 225 13.83 16.54 -9.10
CA ASP A 225 14.82 17.61 -9.25
C ASP A 225 16.16 17.21 -8.64
N ASN A 226 16.16 16.70 -7.41
CA ASN A 226 17.38 16.19 -6.77
C ASN A 226 18.00 15.02 -7.55
N LEU A 227 17.19 14.10 -8.10
CA LEU A 227 17.71 13.02 -8.94
C LEU A 227 18.33 13.55 -10.24
N LEU A 228 17.72 14.56 -10.85
CA LEU A 228 18.20 15.19 -12.08
C LEU A 228 19.53 15.91 -11.83
N GLU A 229 19.68 16.65 -10.72
CA GLU A 229 20.94 17.25 -10.31
C GLU A 229 22.06 16.21 -10.15
N ILE A 230 21.75 15.09 -9.49
CA ILE A 230 22.69 13.97 -9.32
C ILE A 230 23.06 13.37 -10.68
N ALA A 231 22.07 13.17 -11.57
CA ALA A 231 22.28 12.62 -12.91
C ALA A 231 23.18 13.52 -13.77
N VAL A 232 22.95 14.84 -13.73
CA VAL A 232 23.78 15.84 -14.41
C VAL A 232 25.21 15.82 -13.86
N ARG A 233 25.37 15.85 -12.53
CA ARG A 233 26.69 15.81 -11.87
C ARG A 233 27.48 14.56 -12.22
N ASN A 234 26.80 13.42 -12.37
CA ASN A 234 27.42 12.14 -12.68
C ASN A 234 27.54 11.88 -14.20
N ASN A 235 27.20 12.86 -15.04
CA ASN A 235 27.20 12.75 -16.50
C ASN A 235 26.41 11.52 -17.01
N ALA A 236 25.23 11.29 -16.42
CA ALA A 236 24.35 10.20 -16.80
C ALA A 236 23.88 10.31 -18.27
N PRO A 237 23.51 9.18 -18.92
CA PRO A 237 22.95 9.16 -20.27
C PRO A 237 21.79 10.14 -20.46
N GLN A 238 21.64 10.69 -21.68
CA GLN A 238 20.55 11.60 -22.01
C GLN A 238 19.17 11.00 -21.70
N ALA A 239 18.97 9.72 -22.03
CA ALA A 239 17.71 9.02 -21.79
C ALA A 239 17.30 9.01 -20.29
N ASP A 240 18.27 8.86 -19.38
CA ASP A 240 18.00 8.88 -17.94
C ASP A 240 17.58 10.29 -17.49
N ARG A 241 18.22 11.33 -18.04
CA ARG A 241 17.85 12.72 -17.75
C ARG A 241 16.46 13.06 -18.30
N ASP A 242 16.17 12.64 -19.52
CA ASP A 242 14.86 12.85 -20.17
C ASP A 242 13.74 12.17 -19.38
N PHE A 243 13.98 10.94 -18.89
CA PHE A 243 13.02 10.24 -18.03
C PHE A 243 12.72 11.03 -16.75
N LEU A 244 13.76 11.51 -16.06
CA LEU A 244 13.60 12.28 -14.82
C LEU A 244 12.89 13.62 -15.06
N MET A 245 13.22 14.30 -16.16
CA MET A 245 12.57 15.54 -16.58
C MET A 245 11.09 15.30 -16.89
N LEU A 246 10.78 14.26 -17.65
CA LEU A 246 9.40 13.91 -18.00
C LEU A 246 8.55 13.60 -16.76
N GLU A 247 9.08 12.84 -15.79
CA GLU A 247 8.40 12.61 -14.52
C GLU A 247 8.17 13.90 -13.73
N ARG A 248 9.20 14.75 -13.60
CA ARG A 248 9.08 16.03 -12.89
C ARG A 248 8.03 16.93 -13.54
N ASP A 249 8.11 17.10 -14.86
CA ASP A 249 7.27 18.03 -15.61
C ASP A 249 5.80 17.58 -15.59
N PHE A 250 5.55 16.28 -15.61
CA PHE A 250 4.22 15.71 -15.43
C PHE A 250 3.56 16.13 -14.11
N TYR A 251 4.30 16.15 -12.99
CA TYR A 251 3.78 16.66 -11.72
C TYR A 251 3.67 18.20 -11.71
N ALA A 252 4.62 18.90 -12.34
CA ALA A 252 4.62 20.34 -12.43
C ALA A 252 3.37 20.86 -13.16
N ASP A 253 2.94 20.18 -14.23
CA ASP A 253 1.71 20.49 -14.96
C ASP A 253 0.47 20.42 -14.06
N ALA A 254 0.35 19.37 -13.25
CA ALA A 254 -0.75 19.21 -12.32
C ALA A 254 -0.72 20.26 -11.20
N VAL A 255 0.46 20.59 -10.65
CA VAL A 255 0.58 21.65 -9.63
C VAL A 255 0.18 23.01 -10.19
N ARG A 256 0.67 23.36 -11.39
CA ARG A 256 0.34 24.63 -12.07
C ARG A 256 -1.15 24.82 -12.33
N PHE A 257 -1.91 23.73 -12.48
CA PHE A 257 -3.36 23.83 -12.62
C PHE A 257 -4.03 24.36 -11.35
N PHE A 258 -3.63 23.88 -10.17
CA PHE A 258 -4.23 24.31 -8.90
C PHE A 258 -3.71 25.67 -8.41
N GLU A 259 -2.50 26.06 -8.80
CA GLU A 259 -1.93 27.38 -8.45
C GLU A 259 -2.48 28.53 -9.30
N LYS A 260 -3.17 28.24 -10.42
CA LYS A 260 -3.83 29.27 -11.26
C LYS A 260 -5.20 29.71 -10.74
N ASP A 261 -5.79 28.95 -9.81
CA ASP A 261 -7.12 29.18 -9.25
C ASP A 261 -7.06 29.70 -7.79
N GLU A 262 -5.86 30.08 -7.30
CA GLU A 262 -5.63 30.89 -6.08
C GLU A 262 -5.43 32.38 -6.42
#